data_AF-A0A935M5W3-F1
#
_entry.id   AF-A0A935M5W3-F1
#
_cell.length_a   1.000
_cell.length_b   1.000
_cell.length_c   1.000
_cell.angle_alpha   90.00
_cell.angle_beta   90.00
_cell.angle_gamma   90.00
#
_symmetry.space_group_name_H-M   'P 1'
#
loop_
_entity.id
_entity.type
_entity.pdbx_description
1 polymer ?
#
loop_
_entity_poly.entity_id
_entity_poly.type
_entity_poly.pdbx_seq_one_letter_code
_entity_poly.pdbx_strand_id
1 'polypeptide(L)'
;MEIIVFEKDTYYKMMSDLMAMFKNAIKEAKLEHLKQKDEIDWINTDEAKELLNIKSKTKMQQLRSAGEIVFTKYGKKIKYSKKSILEILNKHAKL
;
A
#
# COMPACT_ATOMS: atom_id res chain seq x y z
N MET A 1 27.20 -30.21 25.16
CA MET A 1 26.45 -29.99 23.91
C MET A 1 25.29 -30.95 23.92
N GLU A 2 24.06 -30.44 23.90
CA GLU A 2 22.87 -31.29 23.92
C GLU A 2 22.46 -31.56 22.47
N ILE A 3 22.34 -32.84 22.11
CA ILE A 3 22.01 -33.26 20.74
C ILE A 3 20.61 -33.86 20.77
N ILE A 4 19.68 -33.21 20.06
CA ILE A 4 18.33 -33.70 19.87
C ILE A 4 18.27 -34.37 18.49
N VAL A 5 17.86 -35.65 18.46
CA VAL A 5 17.77 -36.44 17.23
C VAL A 5 16.31 -36.69 16.91
N PHE A 6 15.92 -36.39 15.67
CA PHE A 6 14.58 -36.64 15.17
C PHE A 6 14.60 -37.79 14.16
N GLU A 7 13.53 -38.57 14.17
CA GLU A 7 13.21 -39.52 13.11
C GLU A 7 12.86 -38.74 11.83
N LYS A 8 13.30 -39.26 10.67
CA LYS A 8 13.36 -38.50 9.41
C LYS A 8 11.98 -37.98 9.00
N ASP A 9 10.94 -38.80 9.12
CA ASP A 9 9.59 -38.40 8.72
C ASP A 9 8.99 -37.38 9.68
N THR A 10 9.32 -37.50 10.97
CA THR A 10 8.95 -36.53 11.99
C THR A 10 9.58 -35.15 11.73
N TYR A 11 10.85 -35.10 11.32
CA TYR A 11 11.52 -33.85 10.94
C TYR A 11 10.82 -33.16 9.76
N TYR A 12 10.50 -33.90 8.69
CA TYR A 12 9.83 -33.30 7.52
C TYR A 12 8.43 -32.81 7.82
N LYS A 13 7.65 -33.54 8.64
CA LYS A 13 6.33 -33.10 9.07
C LYS A 13 6.41 -31.79 9.85
N MET A 14 7.30 -31.72 10.83
CA MET A 14 7.48 -30.50 11.63
C MET A 14 7.95 -29.31 10.77
N MET A 15 8.85 -29.55 9.81
CA MET A 15 9.31 -28.51 8.89
C MET A 15 8.21 -28.01 7.95
N SER A 16 7.36 -28.93 7.47
CA SER A 16 6.20 -28.61 6.63
C SER A 16 5.20 -27.74 7.39
N ASP A 17 4.90 -28.09 8.64
CA ASP A 17 3.99 -27.32 9.49
C ASP A 17 4.56 -25.93 9.79
N LEU A 18 5.86 -25.84 10.09
CA LEU A 18 6.54 -24.56 10.28
C LEU A 18 6.45 -23.68 9.03
N MET A 19 6.68 -24.25 7.84
CA MET A 19 6.56 -23.52 6.57
C MET A 19 5.14 -23.07 6.28
N ALA A 20 4.13 -23.89 6.61
CA ALA A 20 2.73 -23.53 6.47
C ALA A 20 2.35 -22.36 7.39
N MET A 21 2.77 -22.41 8.65
CA MET A 21 2.59 -21.31 9.61
C MET A 21 3.29 -20.04 9.14
N PHE A 22 4.54 -20.14 8.68
CA PHE A 22 5.31 -19.00 8.18
C PHE A 22 4.65 -18.35 6.96
N LYS A 23 4.16 -19.16 6.01
CA LYS A 23 3.42 -18.67 4.84
C LYS A 23 2.13 -17.94 5.24
N ASN A 24 1.41 -18.46 6.24
CA ASN A 24 0.21 -17.81 6.76
C ASN A 24 0.55 -16.49 7.46
N ALA A 25 1.58 -16.46 8.31
CA ALA A 25 2.03 -15.24 8.98
C ALA A 25 2.45 -14.15 7.98
N ILE A 26 3.17 -14.50 6.90
CA ILE A 26 3.51 -13.54 5.83
C ILE A 26 2.26 -13.06 5.11
N LYS A 27 1.31 -13.95 4.83
CA LYS A 27 0.07 -13.60 4.13
C LYS A 27 -0.80 -12.66 4.97
N GLU A 28 -0.89 -12.91 6.27
CA GLU A 28 -1.59 -12.08 7.24
C GLU A 28 -0.91 -10.73 7.38
N ALA A 29 0.42 -10.68 7.57
CA ALA A 29 1.17 -9.43 7.63
C ALA A 29 1.00 -8.59 6.34
N LYS A 30 1.00 -9.23 5.17
CA LYS A 30 0.75 -8.54 3.88
C LYS A 30 -0.69 -8.04 3.78
N LEU A 31 -1.67 -8.81 4.24
CA LEU A 31 -3.08 -8.41 4.27
C LEU A 31 -3.33 -7.28 5.26
N GLU A 32 -2.68 -7.27 6.43
CA GLU A 32 -2.76 -6.17 7.39
C GLU A 32 -2.11 -4.90 6.84
N HIS A 33 -0.97 -5.00 6.15
CA HIS A 33 -0.38 -3.85 5.45
C HIS A 33 -1.25 -3.33 4.31
N LEU A 34 -2.03 -4.21 3.66
CA LEU A 34 -3.00 -3.81 2.63
C LEU A 34 -4.25 -3.17 3.25
N LYS A 35 -4.76 -3.72 4.37
CA LYS A 35 -5.94 -3.22 5.08
C LYS A 35 -5.68 -1.91 5.84
N GLN A 36 -4.52 -1.74 6.47
CA GLN A 36 -4.11 -0.47 7.08
C GLN A 36 -3.93 0.63 6.02
N LYS A 37 -3.65 0.26 4.76
CA LYS A 37 -3.56 1.22 3.64
C LYS A 37 -4.91 1.82 3.25
N ASP A 38 -6.02 1.20 3.66
CA ASP A 38 -7.39 1.69 3.43
C ASP A 38 -7.91 2.57 4.58
N GLU A 39 -7.17 2.72 5.69
CA GLU A 39 -7.66 3.39 6.91
C GLU A 39 -7.52 4.92 6.89
N ILE A 40 -8.06 5.56 5.84
CA ILE A 40 -8.15 7.03 5.63
C ILE A 40 -6.92 7.60 4.90
N ASP A 41 -6.81 7.27 3.62
CA ASP A 41 -5.79 7.79 2.73
C ASP A 41 -6.23 9.08 2.00
N TRP A 42 -7.04 9.92 2.66
CA TRP A 42 -7.65 11.12 2.07
C TRP A 42 -6.92 12.39 2.51
N ILE A 43 -6.09 12.95 1.63
CA ILE A 43 -5.32 14.17 1.87
C ILE A 43 -6.00 15.40 1.28
N ASN A 44 -5.65 16.58 1.79
CA ASN A 44 -6.20 17.84 1.31
C ASN A 44 -5.55 18.27 -0.03
N THR A 45 -6.03 19.39 -0.58
CA THR A 45 -5.53 19.88 -1.88
C THR A 45 -4.09 20.36 -1.84
N ASP A 46 -3.65 20.93 -0.72
CA ASP A 46 -2.30 21.49 -0.62
C ASP A 46 -1.26 20.39 -0.34
N GLU A 47 -1.58 19.41 0.49
CA GLU A 47 -0.79 18.17 0.66
C GLU A 47 -0.64 17.41 -0.67
N ALA A 48 -1.73 17.31 -1.44
CA ALA A 48 -1.68 16.66 -2.76
C ALA A 48 -0.75 17.40 -3.74
N LYS A 49 -0.76 18.73 -3.70
CA LYS A 49 0.14 19.56 -4.52
C LYS A 49 1.59 19.41 -4.09
N GLU A 50 1.87 19.37 -2.79
CA GLU A 50 3.23 19.17 -2.28
C GLU A 50 3.79 17.81 -2.69
N LEU A 51 3.00 16.74 -2.55
CA LEU A 51 3.42 15.40 -2.98
C LEU A 51 3.70 15.30 -4.49
N LEU A 52 2.85 15.92 -5.31
CA LEU A 52 3.05 15.96 -6.77
C LEU A 52 4.08 17.02 -7.20
N ASN A 53 4.55 17.86 -6.27
CA ASN A 53 5.37 19.04 -6.53
C ASN A 53 4.73 19.99 -7.59
N ILE A 54 3.41 20.20 -7.51
CA ILE A 54 2.62 21.02 -8.45
C ILE A 54 2.14 22.30 -7.76
N LYS A 55 2.54 23.47 -8.29
CA LYS A 55 2.07 24.77 -7.79
C LYS A 55 0.72 25.21 -8.38
N SER A 56 0.37 24.70 -9.57
CA SER A 56 -0.77 25.20 -10.34
C SER A 56 -2.09 24.51 -10.00
N LYS A 57 -3.11 25.31 -9.65
CA LYS A 57 -4.49 24.86 -9.47
C LYS A 57 -5.08 24.25 -10.76
N THR A 58 -4.72 24.83 -11.91
CA THR A 58 -5.18 24.35 -13.22
C THR A 58 -4.66 22.95 -13.52
N LYS A 59 -3.42 22.65 -13.13
CA LYS A 59 -2.84 21.31 -13.31
C LYS A 59 -3.55 20.25 -12.46
N MET A 60 -3.88 20.58 -11.20
CA MET A 60 -4.71 19.72 -10.35
C MET A 60 -6.14 19.56 -10.89
N GLN A 61 -6.66 20.53 -11.64
CA GLN A 61 -7.96 20.40 -12.31
C GLN A 61 -7.88 19.49 -13.53
N GLN A 62 -6.83 19.62 -14.35
CA GLN A 62 -6.57 18.72 -15.49
C GLN A 62 -6.47 17.26 -15.05
N LEU A 63 -5.69 16.98 -14.00
CA LEU A 63 -5.52 15.63 -13.47
C LEU A 63 -6.85 15.02 -12.98
N ARG A 64 -7.75 15.84 -12.42
CA ARG A 64 -9.11 15.40 -12.05
C ARG A 64 -9.98 15.17 -13.27
N SER A 65 -9.96 16.08 -14.24
CA SER A 65 -10.74 15.96 -15.48
C SER A 65 -10.30 14.79 -16.34
N ALA A 66 -9.01 14.44 -16.31
CA ALA A 66 -8.44 13.28 -16.98
C ALA A 66 -8.71 11.94 -16.25
N GLY A 67 -9.25 12.00 -15.02
CA GLY A 67 -9.49 10.80 -14.20
C GLY A 67 -8.20 10.14 -13.68
N GLU A 68 -7.06 10.84 -13.70
CA GLU A 68 -5.78 10.28 -13.26
C GLU A 68 -5.68 10.18 -11.73
N ILE A 69 -6.42 11.03 -11.00
CA ILE A 69 -6.46 11.02 -9.54
C ILE A 69 -7.88 10.84 -9.00
N VAL A 70 -8.00 9.92 -8.05
CA VAL A 70 -9.23 9.71 -7.28
C VAL A 70 -9.40 10.86 -6.28
N PHE A 71 -10.55 11.53 -6.34
CA PHE A 71 -10.90 12.63 -5.43
C PHE A 71 -12.33 12.48 -4.91
N THR A 72 -12.59 13.04 -3.72
CA THR A 72 -13.93 13.19 -3.17
C THR A 72 -14.20 14.65 -2.86
N LYS A 73 -15.45 15.07 -3.04
CA LYS A 73 -15.90 16.44 -2.78
C LYS A 73 -17.02 16.40 -1.75
N TYR A 74 -16.82 17.11 -0.65
CA TYR A 74 -17.85 17.37 0.35
C TYR A 74 -18.04 18.88 0.48
N GLY A 75 -19.11 19.40 -0.12
CA GLY A 75 -19.38 20.84 -0.20
C GLY A 75 -18.31 21.59 -0.99
N LYS A 76 -17.63 22.55 -0.35
CA LYS A 76 -16.52 23.32 -0.94
C LYS A 76 -15.15 22.65 -0.78
N LYS A 77 -15.03 21.61 0.07
CA LYS A 77 -13.76 20.93 0.35
C LYS A 77 -13.57 19.74 -0.59
N ILE A 78 -12.36 19.60 -1.10
CA ILE A 78 -11.94 18.49 -1.96
C ILE A 78 -10.81 17.76 -1.25
N LYS A 79 -10.91 16.44 -1.20
CA LYS A 79 -9.85 15.54 -0.74
C LYS A 79 -9.43 14.60 -1.86
N TYR A 80 -8.18 14.17 -1.81
CA TYR A 80 -7.58 13.28 -2.81
C TYR A 80 -7.13 11.99 -2.14
N SER A 81 -7.23 10.88 -2.86
CA SER A 81 -6.61 9.64 -2.42
C SER A 81 -5.11 9.75 -2.59
N LYS A 82 -4.37 9.64 -1.48
CA LYS A 82 -2.90 9.65 -1.48
C LYS A 82 -2.34 8.47 -2.26
N LYS A 83 -2.94 7.28 -2.16
CA LYS A 83 -2.61 6.11 -3.00
C LYS A 83 -2.64 6.44 -4.49
N SER A 84 -3.73 7.06 -4.96
CA SER A 84 -3.86 7.42 -6.38
C SER A 84 -2.78 8.42 -6.82
N ILE A 85 -2.39 9.36 -5.95
CA ILE A 85 -1.27 10.28 -6.20
C ILE A 85 0.07 9.54 -6.30
N LEU A 86 0.33 8.62 -5.37
CA LEU A 86 1.54 7.80 -5.38
C LEU A 86 1.60 6.90 -6.62
N GLU A 87 0.47 6.39 -7.11
CA GLU A 87 0.41 5.60 -8.35
C GLU A 87 0.84 6.43 -9.57
N ILE A 88 0.43 7.70 -9.67
CA ILE A 88 0.92 8.61 -10.72
C ILE A 88 2.44 8.79 -10.61
N LEU A 89 2.94 9.10 -9.40
CA LEU A 89 4.37 9.30 -9.18
C LEU A 89 5.18 8.07 -9.60
N ASN A 90 4.73 6.87 -9.22
CA ASN A 90 5.38 5.62 -9.62
C ASN A 90 5.29 5.36 -11.12
N LYS A 91 4.18 5.70 -11.78
CA LYS A 91 4.02 5.56 -13.23
C LYS A 91 4.99 6.46 -14.01
N HIS A 92 5.30 7.63 -13.47
CA HIS A 92 6.22 8.60 -14.08
C HIS A 92 7.66 8.49 -13.57
N ALA A 93 7.92 7.66 -12.55
CA ALA A 93 9.26 7.35 -12.10
C ALA A 93 9.97 6.55 -13.20
N LYS A 94 10.93 7.20 -13.87
CA LYS A 94 11.88 6.52 -14.74
C LYS A 94 13.06 6.07 -13.88
N LEU A 95 13.27 4.76 -13.81
CA LEU A 95 14.46 4.13 -13.23
C LEU A 95 15.63 4.22 -14.21
#